data_AF-A0A183BET8-F1
#
_entry.id   AF-A0A183BET8-F1
#
_cell.length_a   1.000
_cell.length_b   1.000
_cell.length_c   1.000
_cell.angle_alpha   90.00
_cell.angle_beta   90.00
_cell.angle_gamma   90.00
#
_symmetry.space_group_name_H-M   'P 1'
#
loop_
_entity.id
_entity.type
_entity.pdbx_description
1 polymer ?
#
loop_
_entity_poly.entity_id
_entity_poly.type
_entity_poly.pdbx_seq_one_letter_code
_entity_poly.pdbx_strand_id
1 'polypeptide(L)'
;MTYHTVLQTPGDFIGALRGARDLADQVNEYWHGNQSDWDSNTILAPNSVYPYSVFYVYYEQYLTVVREALIQIGICLAAIILVTFILLGLNPVATLMVLFGVIYILLSLVALMALWDISLNAISLVNLVVVSELTWHTIMPVLWYVFYPLLHRKKADCK
;
A
#
# COMPACT_ATOMS: atom_id res chain seq x y z
N MET A 1 -28.31 -2.76 -22.92
CA MET A 1 -28.45 -3.15 -21.50
C MET A 1 -28.41 -4.66 -21.42
N THR A 2 -27.44 -5.23 -20.69
CA THR A 2 -27.31 -6.67 -20.45
C THR A 2 -27.16 -6.92 -18.96
N TYR A 3 -27.25 -8.17 -18.53
CA TYR A 3 -27.16 -8.57 -17.13
C TYR A 3 -25.88 -9.38 -16.89
N HIS A 4 -25.30 -9.21 -15.71
CA HIS A 4 -24.26 -10.13 -15.24
C HIS A 4 -24.87 -11.48 -14.89
N THR A 5 -24.03 -12.52 -14.87
CA THR A 5 -24.36 -13.82 -14.31
C THR A 5 -24.62 -13.71 -12.80
N VAL A 6 -25.01 -14.82 -12.17
CA VAL A 6 -25.18 -14.85 -10.70
C VAL A 6 -23.80 -14.67 -10.04
N LEU A 7 -23.66 -13.60 -9.27
CA LEU A 7 -22.44 -13.24 -8.52
C LEU A 7 -22.76 -13.38 -7.02
N GLN A 8 -21.98 -14.17 -6.29
CA GLN A 8 -22.19 -14.37 -4.85
C GLN A 8 -20.95 -14.09 -4.01
N THR A 9 -19.75 -14.45 -4.50
CA THR A 9 -18.52 -14.24 -3.75
C THR A 9 -17.83 -12.93 -4.14
N PRO A 10 -17.04 -12.31 -3.24
CA PRO A 10 -16.26 -11.11 -3.58
C PRO A 10 -15.34 -11.30 -4.79
N GLY A 11 -14.79 -12.51 -4.96
CA GLY A 11 -13.96 -12.87 -6.12
C GLY A 11 -14.74 -12.80 -7.43
N ASP A 12 -16.00 -13.23 -7.44
CA ASP A 12 -16.85 -13.18 -8.63
C ASP A 12 -17.13 -11.74 -9.04
N PHE A 13 -17.41 -10.84 -8.09
CA PHE A 13 -17.64 -9.42 -8.37
C PHE A 13 -16.40 -8.75 -8.96
N ILE A 14 -15.22 -9.03 -8.41
CA ILE A 14 -13.95 -8.50 -8.93
C ILE A 14 -13.66 -9.07 -10.33
N GLY A 15 -13.90 -10.38 -10.53
CA GLY A 15 -13.71 -11.04 -11.82
C GLY A 15 -14.64 -10.50 -12.91
N ALA A 16 -15.92 -10.32 -12.59
CA ALA A 16 -16.92 -9.75 -13.50
C ALA A 16 -16.61 -8.29 -13.84
N LEU A 17 -16.11 -7.51 -12.87
CA LEU A 17 -15.65 -6.14 -13.09
C LEU A 17 -14.45 -6.09 -14.05
N ARG A 18 -13.45 -6.95 -13.85
CA ARG A 18 -12.28 -7.06 -14.74
C ARG A 18 -12.70 -7.44 -16.15
N GLY A 19 -13.46 -8.53 -16.30
CA GLY A 19 -13.89 -9.01 -17.60
C GLY A 19 -14.77 -8.00 -18.36
N ALA A 20 -15.58 -7.22 -17.66
CA ALA A 20 -16.35 -6.15 -18.29
C ALA A 20 -15.47 -5.00 -18.81
N ARG A 21 -14.42 -4.62 -18.06
CA ARG A 21 -13.43 -3.62 -18.50
C ARG A 21 -12.63 -4.13 -19.69
N ASP A 22 -12.12 -5.35 -19.62
CA ASP A 22 -11.36 -5.97 -20.72
C ASP A 22 -12.20 -6.06 -22.01
N LEU A 23 -13.50 -6.35 -21.90
CA LEU A 23 -14.41 -6.33 -23.04
C LEU A 23 -14.64 -4.92 -23.58
N ALA A 24 -14.81 -3.93 -22.70
CA ALA A 24 -14.98 -2.54 -23.12
C ALA A 24 -13.71 -1.99 -23.79
N ASP A 25 -12.53 -2.36 -23.30
CA ASP A 25 -11.24 -2.00 -23.88
C ASP A 25 -11.07 -2.61 -25.27
N GLN A 26 -11.44 -3.88 -25.45
CA GLN A 26 -11.48 -4.52 -26.77
C GLN A 26 -12.45 -3.80 -27.73
N VAL A 27 -13.68 -3.50 -27.28
CA VAL A 27 -14.66 -2.78 -28.09
C VAL A 27 -14.14 -1.39 -28.47
N ASN A 28 -13.49 -0.69 -27.54
CA ASN A 28 -12.86 0.59 -27.82
C ASN A 28 -11.72 0.45 -28.84
N GLU A 29 -10.87 -0.55 -28.71
CA GLU A 29 -9.80 -0.82 -29.67
C GLU A 29 -10.35 -1.08 -31.08
N TYR A 30 -11.41 -1.91 -31.20
CA TYR A 30 -12.09 -2.14 -32.47
C TYR A 30 -12.76 -0.88 -33.02
N TRP A 31 -13.38 -0.08 -32.15
CA TRP A 31 -14.08 1.15 -32.53
C TRP A 31 -13.12 2.24 -33.02
N HIS A 32 -11.95 2.33 -32.41
CA HIS A 32 -10.92 3.33 -32.72
C HIS A 32 -9.84 2.85 -33.69
N GLY A 33 -10.02 1.66 -34.30
CA GLY A 33 -9.05 0.90 -35.08
C GLY A 33 -8.58 1.50 -36.42
N ASN A 34 -8.29 2.81 -36.46
CA ASN A 34 -7.44 3.54 -37.43
C ASN A 34 -7.31 5.05 -37.09
N GLN A 35 -7.72 5.52 -35.90
CA GLN A 35 -7.68 6.94 -35.52
C GLN A 35 -6.39 7.25 -34.73
N SER A 36 -5.55 8.17 -35.23
CA SER A 36 -4.31 8.62 -34.57
C SER A 36 -4.50 9.34 -33.23
N ASP A 37 -5.74 9.70 -32.90
CA ASP A 37 -6.10 10.45 -31.70
C ASP A 37 -6.54 9.54 -30.53
N TRP A 38 -6.58 8.21 -30.75
CA TRP A 38 -6.85 7.26 -29.68
C TRP A 38 -5.58 6.92 -28.92
N ASP A 39 -5.35 7.63 -27.81
CA ASP A 39 -4.34 7.29 -26.83
C ASP A 39 -5.00 6.68 -25.60
N SER A 40 -4.79 5.38 -25.41
CA SER A 40 -5.26 4.61 -24.25
C SER A 40 -4.73 5.14 -22.90
N ASN A 41 -3.71 6.01 -22.91
CA ASN A 41 -3.12 6.59 -21.71
C ASN A 41 -3.74 7.93 -21.28
N THR A 42 -4.69 8.47 -22.06
CA THR A 42 -5.38 9.73 -21.71
C THR A 42 -6.72 9.45 -21.03
N ILE A 43 -6.92 10.03 -19.84
CA ILE A 43 -8.10 9.83 -18.95
C ILE A 43 -9.43 10.26 -19.63
N LEU A 44 -9.36 11.00 -20.73
CA LEU A 44 -10.49 11.65 -21.39
C LEU A 44 -10.52 11.36 -22.90
N ALA A 45 -10.25 10.11 -23.30
CA ALA A 45 -10.39 9.73 -24.70
C ALA A 45 -11.84 10.00 -25.17
N PRO A 46 -12.05 10.93 -26.12
CA PRO A 46 -13.39 11.29 -26.57
C PRO A 46 -14.03 10.08 -27.25
N ASN A 47 -15.29 9.80 -26.91
CA ASN A 47 -16.10 8.70 -27.47
C ASN A 47 -15.65 7.28 -27.07
N SER A 48 -15.14 7.11 -25.85
CA SER A 48 -14.84 5.78 -25.26
C SER A 48 -16.09 5.13 -24.64
N VAL A 49 -16.20 3.80 -24.81
CA VAL A 49 -17.20 2.93 -24.20
C VAL A 49 -16.68 2.44 -22.85
N TYR A 50 -17.52 2.47 -21.81
CA TYR A 50 -17.20 1.91 -20.51
C TYR A 50 -18.40 1.14 -19.93
N PRO A 51 -18.16 0.05 -19.19
CA PRO A 51 -19.21 -0.72 -18.58
C PRO A 51 -19.64 -0.06 -17.26
N TYR A 52 -20.95 -0.04 -16.99
CA TYR A 52 -21.49 0.50 -15.74
C TYR A 52 -22.41 -0.51 -15.05
N SER A 53 -22.19 -0.68 -13.75
CA SER A 53 -23.05 -1.42 -12.85
C SER A 53 -22.93 -0.86 -11.43
N VAL A 54 -23.99 -0.97 -10.62
CA VAL A 54 -24.07 -0.38 -9.27
C VAL A 54 -22.93 -0.88 -8.36
N PHE A 55 -22.52 -2.13 -8.48
CA PHE A 55 -21.49 -2.71 -7.62
C PHE A 55 -20.06 -2.30 -8.00
N TYR A 56 -19.84 -1.70 -9.18
CA TYR A 56 -18.49 -1.38 -9.65
C TYR A 56 -17.79 -0.40 -8.71
N VAL A 57 -18.50 0.62 -8.23
CA VAL A 57 -17.96 1.65 -7.32
C VAL A 57 -17.41 1.05 -6.03
N TYR A 58 -18.03 -0.01 -5.51
CA TYR A 58 -17.60 -0.66 -4.27
C TYR A 58 -16.41 -1.60 -4.48
N TYR A 59 -16.37 -2.31 -5.60
CA TYR A 59 -15.36 -3.34 -5.86
C TYR A 59 -14.11 -2.81 -6.57
N GLU A 60 -14.15 -1.60 -7.13
CA GLU A 60 -13.02 -0.98 -7.81
C GLU A 60 -11.79 -0.84 -6.91
N GLN A 61 -11.98 -0.48 -5.64
CA GLN A 61 -10.87 -0.36 -4.67
C GLN A 61 -10.08 -1.65 -4.48
N TYR A 62 -10.71 -2.82 -4.65
CA TYR A 62 -10.03 -4.11 -4.48
C TYR A 62 -9.17 -4.49 -5.68
N LEU A 63 -9.32 -3.81 -6.82
CA LEU A 63 -8.44 -4.01 -7.98
C LEU A 63 -7.02 -3.52 -7.71
N THR A 64 -6.90 -2.43 -6.94
CA THR A 64 -5.62 -1.74 -6.67
C THR A 64 -5.15 -1.87 -5.23
N VAL A 65 -5.94 -2.46 -4.32
CA VAL A 65 -5.64 -2.54 -2.88
C VAL A 65 -4.24 -3.07 -2.56
N VAL A 66 -3.73 -4.05 -3.31
CA VAL A 66 -2.39 -4.61 -3.07
C VAL A 66 -1.30 -3.61 -3.41
N ARG A 67 -1.46 -2.88 -4.53
CA ARG A 67 -0.51 -1.85 -4.95
C ARG A 67 -0.50 -0.69 -3.95
N GLU A 68 -1.68 -0.23 -3.55
CA GLU A 68 -1.81 0.84 -2.57
C GLU A 68 -1.27 0.41 -1.19
N ALA A 69 -1.45 -0.85 -0.80
CA ALA A 69 -0.87 -1.40 0.42
C ALA A 69 0.66 -1.39 0.41
N LEU A 70 1.28 -1.85 -0.67
CA LEU A 70 2.73 -1.88 -0.81
C LEU A 70 3.33 -0.46 -0.81
N ILE A 71 2.71 0.47 -1.53
CA ILE A 71 3.16 1.86 -1.58
C ILE A 71 3.04 2.51 -0.20
N GLN A 72 1.89 2.34 0.46
CA GLN A 72 1.65 2.96 1.77
C GLN A 72 2.61 2.43 2.84
N ILE A 73 2.77 1.11 2.94
CA ILE A 73 3.73 0.50 3.89
C ILE A 73 5.16 0.92 3.54
N GLY A 74 5.51 0.96 2.26
CA GLY A 74 6.83 1.38 1.78
C GLY A 74 7.15 2.83 2.14
N ILE A 75 6.20 3.76 1.96
CA ILE A 75 6.35 5.17 2.34
C ILE A 75 6.51 5.32 3.86
N CYS A 76 5.71 4.60 4.65
CA CYS A 76 5.84 4.61 6.11
C CYS A 76 7.21 4.09 6.57
N LEU A 77 7.67 2.96 6.03
CA LEU A 77 9.00 2.44 6.35
C LEU A 77 10.13 3.41 5.93
N ALA A 78 10.02 4.02 4.76
CA ALA A 78 10.99 5.01 4.29
C ALA A 78 11.03 6.25 5.20
N ALA A 79 9.87 6.74 5.65
CA ALA A 79 9.78 7.85 6.59
C ALA A 79 10.43 7.52 7.94
N ILE A 80 10.15 6.32 8.49
CA ILE A 80 10.77 5.85 9.74
C ILE A 80 12.29 5.79 9.60
N ILE A 81 12.82 5.21 8.52
CA ILE A 81 14.27 5.14 8.26
C ILE A 81 14.87 6.54 8.16
N LEU A 82 14.24 7.45 7.43
CA LEU A 82 14.76 8.80 7.24
C LEU A 82 14.85 9.55 8.58
N VAL A 83 13.78 9.53 9.37
CA VAL A 83 13.71 10.25 10.65
C VAL A 83 14.62 9.61 11.70
N THR A 84 14.63 8.28 11.82
CA THR A 84 15.56 7.54 12.71
C THR A 84 17.01 7.87 12.39
N PHE A 85 17.38 7.82 11.10
CA PHE A 85 18.76 8.02 10.65
C PHE A 85 19.28 9.41 11.00
N ILE A 86 18.44 10.44 10.83
CA ILE A 86 18.78 11.82 11.18
C ILE A 86 18.92 11.97 12.71
N LEU A 87 17.97 11.43 13.48
CA LEU A 87 17.94 11.64 14.93
C LEU A 87 19.00 10.84 15.69
N LEU A 88 19.41 9.68 15.19
CA LEU A 88 20.50 8.89 15.77
C LEU A 88 21.90 9.35 15.32
N GLY A 89 22.00 10.49 14.64
CA GLY A 89 23.28 11.09 14.27
C GLY A 89 24.02 10.31 13.17
N LEU A 90 23.30 9.89 12.13
CA LEU A 90 23.84 9.22 10.93
C LEU A 90 24.49 7.86 11.21
N ASN A 91 24.03 7.14 12.25
CA ASN A 91 24.52 5.80 12.55
C ASN A 91 23.67 4.72 11.82
N PRO A 92 24.19 4.09 10.75
CA PRO A 92 23.42 3.11 9.97
C PRO A 92 23.13 1.82 10.75
N VAL A 93 24.00 1.41 11.66
CA VAL A 93 23.83 0.15 12.42
C VAL A 93 22.65 0.26 13.38
N ALA A 94 22.56 1.38 14.10
CA ALA A 94 21.47 1.60 15.04
C ALA A 94 20.12 1.78 14.29
N THR A 95 20.14 2.51 13.17
CA THR A 95 18.97 2.70 12.29
C THR A 95 18.42 1.36 11.77
N LEU A 96 19.30 0.47 11.33
CA LEU A 96 18.93 -0.83 10.80
C LEU A 96 18.35 -1.76 11.86
N MET A 97 18.82 -1.70 13.12
CA MET A 97 18.18 -2.41 14.23
C MET A 97 16.74 -1.97 14.48
N VAL A 98 16.45 -0.66 14.40
CA VAL A 98 15.08 -0.15 14.51
C VAL A 98 14.21 -0.69 13.38
N LEU A 99 14.72 -0.62 12.14
CA LEU A 99 14.01 -1.07 10.96
C LEU A 99 13.62 -2.55 11.09
N PHE A 100 14.54 -3.41 11.54
CA PHE A 100 14.22 -4.82 11.79
C PHE A 100 13.12 -5.01 12.83
N GLY A 101 13.13 -4.22 13.91
CA GLY A 101 12.07 -4.25 14.92
C GLY A 101 10.70 -3.89 14.36
N VAL A 102 10.61 -2.82 13.57
CA VAL A 102 9.35 -2.38 12.96
C VAL A 102 8.85 -3.41 11.94
N ILE A 103 9.73 -3.93 11.08
CA ILE A 103 9.37 -4.97 10.11
C ILE A 103 8.89 -6.24 10.82
N TYR A 104 9.55 -6.65 11.91
CA TYR A 104 9.17 -7.83 12.68
C TYR A 104 7.75 -7.72 13.25
N ILE A 105 7.39 -6.55 13.79
CA ILE A 105 6.04 -6.29 14.31
C ILE A 105 5.01 -6.29 13.17
N LEU A 106 5.32 -5.63 12.04
CA LEU A 106 4.45 -5.62 10.87
C LEU A 106 4.17 -7.04 10.36
N LEU A 107 5.20 -7.87 10.20
CA LEU A 107 5.05 -9.27 9.80
C LEU A 107 4.22 -10.06 10.81
N SER A 108 4.40 -9.81 12.11
CA SER A 108 3.63 -10.46 13.17
C SER A 108 2.14 -10.11 13.09
N LEU A 109 1.80 -8.85 12.77
CA LEU A 109 0.41 -8.42 12.59
C LEU A 109 -0.23 -8.99 11.33
N VAL A 110 0.52 -9.02 10.21
CA VAL A 110 0.04 -9.65 8.97
C VAL A 110 -0.18 -11.15 9.19
N ALA A 111 0.70 -11.82 9.91
CA ALA A 111 0.55 -13.22 10.28
C ALA A 111 -0.68 -13.44 11.17
N LEU A 112 -0.94 -12.56 12.13
CA LEU A 112 -2.13 -12.62 12.98
C LEU A 112 -3.42 -12.36 12.18
N MET A 113 -3.41 -11.43 11.23
CA MET A 113 -4.54 -11.22 10.31
C MET A 113 -4.82 -12.47 9.48
N ALA A 114 -3.77 -13.15 9.00
CA ALA A 114 -3.91 -14.41 8.26
C ALA A 114 -4.43 -15.54 9.16
N LEU A 115 -4.00 -15.61 10.42
CA LEU A 115 -4.46 -16.63 11.37
C LEU A 115 -5.94 -16.45 11.75
N TRP A 116 -6.44 -15.22 11.73
CA TRP A 116 -7.81 -14.86 12.10
C TRP A 116 -8.75 -14.67 10.90
N ASP A 117 -8.32 -15.05 9.69
CA ASP A 117 -9.09 -14.90 8.45
C ASP A 117 -9.58 -13.46 8.17
N ILE A 118 -8.79 -12.46 8.59
CA ILE A 118 -9.12 -11.06 8.35
C ILE A 118 -8.66 -10.68 6.94
N SER A 119 -9.62 -10.40 6.07
CA SER A 119 -9.36 -9.94 4.70
C SER A 119 -8.61 -8.61 4.68
N LEU A 120 -7.65 -8.47 3.77
CA LEU A 120 -6.94 -7.22 3.54
C LEU A 120 -7.81 -6.27 2.70
N ASN A 121 -8.33 -5.24 3.37
CA ASN A 121 -9.15 -4.17 2.79
C ASN A 121 -8.53 -2.79 3.12
N ALA A 122 -9.02 -1.72 2.51
CA ALA A 122 -8.60 -0.34 2.78
C ALA A 122 -8.62 0.01 4.28
N ILE A 123 -9.65 -0.44 5.01
CA ILE A 123 -9.79 -0.19 6.45
C ILE A 123 -8.69 -0.91 7.25
N SER A 124 -8.44 -2.19 6.97
CA SER A 124 -7.41 -2.96 7.67
C SER A 124 -6.00 -2.49 7.31
N LEU A 125 -5.81 -2.00 6.09
CA LEU A 125 -4.55 -1.39 5.66
C LEU A 125 -4.24 -0.13 6.50
N VAL A 126 -5.23 0.75 6.70
CA VAL A 126 -5.06 1.94 7.55
C VAL A 126 -4.71 1.52 8.99
N ASN A 127 -5.37 0.50 9.54
CA ASN A 127 -5.03 0.00 10.88
C ASN A 127 -3.58 -0.48 10.97
N LEU A 128 -3.11 -1.21 9.96
CA LEU A 128 -1.73 -1.69 9.92
C LEU A 128 -0.72 -0.53 9.90
N VAL A 129 -1.01 0.51 9.12
CA VAL A 129 -0.21 1.74 9.05
C VAL A 129 -0.19 2.47 10.39
N VAL A 130 -1.35 2.68 11.02
CA VAL A 130 -1.44 3.34 12.32
C VAL A 130 -0.63 2.61 13.38
N VAL A 131 -0.65 1.27 13.37
CA VAL A 131 0.15 0.48 14.31
C VAL A 131 1.65 0.62 14.04
N SER A 132 2.11 0.68 12.79
CA SER A 132 3.53 0.96 12.50
C SER A 132 3.99 2.33 13.03
N GLU A 133 3.15 3.36 12.91
CA GLU A 133 3.46 4.70 13.43
C GLU A 133 3.44 4.74 14.96
N LEU A 134 2.45 4.10 15.58
CA LEU A 134 2.32 4.06 17.03
C LEU A 134 3.49 3.28 17.67
N THR A 135 3.88 2.16 17.07
CA THR A 135 5.03 1.35 17.54
C THR A 135 6.32 2.14 17.43
N TRP A 136 6.55 2.84 16.32
CA TRP A 136 7.67 3.76 16.16
C TRP A 136 7.71 4.83 17.24
N HIS A 137 6.59 5.51 17.49
CA HIS A 137 6.47 6.53 18.55
C HIS A 137 6.85 5.99 19.94
N THR A 138 6.50 4.74 20.27
CA THR A 138 6.86 4.12 21.56
C THR A 138 8.31 3.65 21.65
N ILE A 139 8.89 3.18 20.53
CA ILE A 139 10.25 2.63 20.48
C ILE A 139 11.30 3.75 20.53
N MET A 140 11.01 4.89 19.93
CA MET A 140 11.97 5.96 19.76
C MET A 140 12.50 6.58 21.08
N PRO A 141 11.67 6.88 22.10
CA PRO A 141 12.17 7.34 23.41
C PRO A 141 13.08 6.31 24.10
N VAL A 142 12.74 5.02 23.99
CA VAL A 142 13.54 3.94 24.58
C VAL A 142 14.92 3.86 23.92
N LEU A 143 14.96 3.93 22.59
CA LEU A 143 16.22 4.02 21.84
C LEU A 143 17.03 5.25 22.20
N TRP A 144 16.37 6.39 22.39
CA TRP A 144 17.04 7.60 22.86
C TRP A 144 17.68 7.35 24.22
N TYR A 145 16.96 6.79 25.19
CA TYR A 145 17.55 6.46 26.49
C TYR A 145 18.75 5.50 26.41
N VAL A 146 18.71 4.51 25.52
CA VAL A 146 19.78 3.50 25.38
C VAL A 146 20.99 4.01 24.59
N PHE A 147 20.76 4.73 23.48
CA PHE A 147 21.83 5.15 22.55
C PHE A 147 22.33 6.58 22.76
N TYR A 148 21.56 7.47 23.41
CA TYR A 148 22.00 8.82 23.73
C TYR A 148 23.32 8.88 24.54
N PRO A 149 23.55 8.03 25.56
CA PRO A 149 24.83 8.02 26.28
C PRO A 149 26.00 7.54 25.41
N LEU A 150 25.76 6.62 24.47
CA LEU A 150 26.78 6.10 23.55
C LEU A 150 27.24 7.17 22.54
N LEU A 151 26.31 8.05 22.10
CA LEU A 151 26.64 9.16 21.21
C LEU A 151 27.49 10.24 21.91
N HIS A 152 27.22 10.50 23.20
CA HIS A 152 28.01 11.42 24.01
C HIS A 152 29.39 10.86 24.40
N ARG A 153 29.53 9.55 24.63
CA ARG A 153 30.84 8.94 24.90
C ARG A 153 31.79 9.04 23.71
N LYS A 154 31.32 8.82 22.47
CA LYS A 154 32.18 8.97 21.27
C LYS A 154 32.72 10.39 21.06
N LYS A 155 32.04 11.44 21.57
CA LYS A 155 32.55 12.82 21.53
C LYS A 155 33.59 13.10 22.63
N ALA A 156 33.58 12.35 23.72
CA ALA A 156 34.52 12.52 24.83
C ALA A 156 35.90 11.87 24.54
N ASP A 157 35.93 10.78 23.78
CA ASP A 157 37.18 10.08 23.43
C ASP A 157 37.97 10.75 22.28
N CYS A 158 37.42 11.79 21.65
CA CYS A 158 38.04 12.49 20.51
C CYS A 158 38.72 13.82 20.92
N LYS A 159 39.05 13.98 22.20
CA LYS A 159 39.74 15.16 22.74
C LYS A 159 41.02 14.78 23.46
#